data_AF-A0A8B2VMK3-F1
#
_entry.id   AF-A0A8B2VMK3-F1
#
_cell.length_a   1.000
_cell.length_b   1.000
_cell.length_c   1.000
_cell.angle_alpha   90.00
_cell.angle_beta   90.00
_cell.angle_gamma   90.00
#
_symmetry.space_group_name_H-M   'P 1'
#
loop_
_entity.id
_entity.type
_entity.pdbx_description
1 polymer ?
#
loop_
_entity_poly.entity_id
_entity_poly.type
_entity_poly.pdbx_seq_one_letter_code
_entity_poly.pdbx_strand_id
1 'polypeptide(L)'
;MAFGSFDNQITHRGYVTKQMDQIWSERSTVQSWFDVEAALARAQSAIGMIPAGTGAQITGQAKATDTVSMTTSASGSTTEPPPSA
;
A
#
# COMPACT_ATOMS: atom_id res chain seq x y z
N MET A 1 -5.38 -7.47 0.32
CA MET A 1 -6.34 -7.44 -0.81
C MET A 1 -7.01 -8.80 -0.87
N ALA A 2 -8.23 -8.90 -0.36
CA ALA A 2 -8.95 -10.16 -0.21
C ALA A 2 -9.65 -10.58 -1.52
N PHE A 3 -9.40 -11.79 -2.00
CA PHE A 3 -10.14 -12.38 -3.13
C PHE A 3 -10.65 -13.79 -2.79
N GLY A 4 -11.97 -13.94 -2.65
CA GLY A 4 -12.66 -15.24 -2.59
C GLY A 4 -12.15 -16.22 -1.53
N SER A 5 -12.26 -17.53 -1.82
CA SER A 5 -11.94 -18.64 -0.90
C SER A 5 -10.48 -18.71 -0.42
N PHE A 6 -9.61 -17.84 -0.95
CA PHE A 6 -8.21 -17.73 -0.57
C PHE A 6 -8.02 -16.90 0.70
N ASP A 7 -8.97 -16.04 1.09
CA ASP A 7 -8.87 -15.21 2.31
C ASP A 7 -9.50 -15.89 3.55
N ASN A 8 -10.22 -16.99 3.35
CA ASN A 8 -10.87 -17.74 4.42
C ASN A 8 -9.84 -18.59 5.19
N GLN A 9 -9.59 -18.27 6.47
CA GLN A 9 -8.58 -18.93 7.33
C GLN A 9 -8.68 -20.47 7.36
N ILE A 10 -9.87 -21.02 7.12
CA ILE A 10 -10.12 -22.47 7.11
C ILE A 10 -9.68 -23.12 5.78
N THR A 11 -9.89 -22.49 4.64
CA THR A 11 -9.58 -23.05 3.31
C THR A 11 -8.25 -22.53 2.72
N HIS A 12 -7.74 -21.40 3.21
CA HIS A 12 -6.52 -20.73 2.74
C HIS A 12 -5.31 -21.67 2.65
N ARG A 13 -5.10 -22.52 3.65
CA ARG A 13 -3.95 -23.46 3.68
C ARG A 13 -4.10 -24.64 2.72
N GLY A 14 -5.31 -24.94 2.23
CA GLY A 14 -5.56 -26.01 1.28
C GLY A 14 -5.27 -25.61 -0.18
N TYR A 15 -5.23 -24.33 -0.49
CA TYR A 15 -5.12 -23.81 -1.86
C TYR A 15 -3.89 -22.92 -2.12
N VAL A 16 -3.12 -22.56 -1.08
CA VAL A 16 -2.03 -21.57 -1.19
C VAL A 16 -0.76 -22.09 -0.51
N THR A 17 0.38 -21.97 -1.19
CA THR A 17 1.69 -22.24 -0.60
C THR A 17 2.17 -21.03 0.21
N LYS A 18 3.07 -21.23 1.19
CA LYS A 18 3.65 -20.12 1.96
C LYS A 18 4.33 -19.06 1.07
N GLN A 19 4.93 -19.48 -0.04
CA GLN A 19 5.58 -18.57 -0.98
C GLN A 19 4.55 -17.71 -1.72
N MET A 20 3.44 -18.31 -2.16
CA MET A 20 2.35 -17.58 -2.81
C MET A 20 1.74 -16.56 -1.83
N ASP A 21 1.46 -16.98 -0.60
CA ASP A 21 0.94 -16.11 0.46
C ASP A 21 1.85 -14.91 0.73
N GLN A 22 3.17 -15.12 0.80
CA GLN A 22 4.13 -14.03 0.97
C GLN A 22 4.09 -13.02 -0.19
N ILE A 23 4.03 -13.48 -1.44
CA ILE A 23 4.01 -12.60 -2.62
C ILE A 23 2.74 -11.74 -2.64
N TRP A 24 1.59 -12.34 -2.34
CA TRP A 24 0.28 -11.68 -2.44
C TRP A 24 -0.21 -11.08 -1.11
N SER A 25 0.62 -11.12 -0.07
CA SER A 25 0.31 -10.47 1.20
C SER A 25 0.15 -8.96 1.04
N GLU A 26 -0.61 -8.35 1.95
CA GLU A 26 -0.84 -6.90 1.95
C GLU A 26 0.47 -6.12 2.13
N ARG A 27 1.35 -6.63 3.00
CA ARG A 27 2.69 -6.04 3.21
C ARG A 27 3.51 -6.04 1.93
N SER A 28 3.53 -7.15 1.19
CA SER A 28 4.27 -7.23 -0.08
C SER A 28 3.67 -6.33 -1.16
N THR A 29 2.35 -6.15 -1.15
CA THR A 29 1.67 -5.21 -2.06
C THR A 29 2.10 -3.77 -1.77
N VAL A 30 2.05 -3.34 -0.50
CA VAL A 30 2.45 -1.98 -0.08
C VAL A 30 3.94 -1.75 -0.32
N GLN A 31 4.79 -2.74 -0.03
CA GLN A 31 6.22 -2.65 -0.31
C GLN A 31 6.46 -2.48 -1.81
N SER A 32 5.74 -3.21 -2.67
CA SER A 32 5.88 -3.08 -4.12
C SER A 32 5.52 -1.67 -4.61
N TRP A 33 4.52 -1.01 -4.03
CA TRP A 33 4.22 0.38 -4.34
C TRP A 33 5.37 1.31 -3.96
N PHE A 34 5.93 1.15 -2.75
CA PHE A 34 7.09 1.92 -2.32
C PHE A 34 8.32 1.68 -3.19
N ASP A 35 8.53 0.45 -3.66
CA ASP A 35 9.64 0.12 -4.56
C ASP A 35 9.51 0.84 -5.91
N VAL A 36 8.29 0.91 -6.45
CA VAL A 36 7.99 1.67 -7.68
C VAL A 36 8.22 3.17 -7.47
N GLU A 37 7.69 3.75 -6.40
CA GLU A 37 7.85 5.18 -6.10
C GLU A 37 9.32 5.55 -5.83
N ALA A 38 10.07 4.69 -5.15
CA ALA A 38 11.49 4.87 -4.94
C ALA A 38 12.29 4.81 -6.25
N ALA A 39 11.93 3.89 -7.15
CA ALA A 39 12.53 3.83 -8.49
C ALA A 39 12.20 5.08 -9.32
N LEU A 40 10.95 5.54 -9.27
CA LEU A 40 10.52 6.76 -9.91
C LEU A 40 11.32 7.96 -9.38
N ALA A 41 11.39 8.15 -8.06
CA ALA A 41 12.13 9.25 -7.45
C ALA A 41 13.62 9.24 -7.81
N ARG A 42 14.25 8.06 -7.91
CA ARG A 42 15.64 7.93 -8.40
C ARG A 42 15.78 8.39 -9.85
N ALA A 43 14.86 7.99 -10.73
CA ALA A 43 14.85 8.44 -12.12
C ALA A 43 14.62 9.96 -12.23
N GLN A 44 13.68 10.51 -11.46
CA GLN A 44 13.39 11.94 -11.40
C GLN A 44 14.57 12.76 -10.89
N SER A 45 15.32 12.24 -9.92
CA SER A 45 16.54 12.86 -9.39
C SER A 45 17.67 12.84 -10.42
N ALA A 46 17.79 11.75 -11.20
CA ALA A 46 18.80 11.61 -12.24
C ALA A 46 18.62 12.61 -13.40
N ILE A 47 17.38 12.97 -13.74
CA ILE A 47 17.06 13.96 -14.77
C ILE A 47 16.96 15.40 -14.24
N GLY A 48 17.20 15.61 -12.94
CA GLY A 48 17.13 16.93 -12.30
C GLY A 48 15.70 17.48 -12.10
N MET A 49 14.66 16.64 -12.21
CA MET A 49 13.29 17.05 -11.94
C MET A 49 13.03 17.28 -10.44
N ILE A 50 13.73 16.52 -9.59
CA ILE A 50 13.80 16.75 -8.14
C ILE A 50 15.26 16.95 -7.73
N PRO A 51 15.54 17.55 -6.55
CA PRO A 51 16.91 17.77 -6.11
C PRO A 51 17.76 16.48 -6.13
N ALA A 52 19.05 16.64 -6.43
CA ALA A 52 19.99 15.54 -6.43
C ALA A 52 20.04 14.89 -5.03
N GLY A 53 19.98 13.56 -4.98
CA GLY A 53 20.01 12.79 -3.74
C GLY A 53 18.63 12.58 -3.08
N THR A 54 17.59 13.31 -3.50
CA THR A 54 16.22 13.09 -2.99
C THR A 54 15.72 11.68 -3.27
N GLY A 55 16.01 11.14 -4.46
CA GLY A 55 15.64 9.76 -4.80
C GLY A 55 16.29 8.72 -3.89
N ALA A 56 17.54 8.95 -3.45
CA ALA A 56 18.22 8.07 -2.51
C ALA A 56 17.63 8.18 -1.09
N GLN A 57 17.26 9.39 -0.66
CA GLN A 57 16.59 9.60 0.63
C GLN A 57 15.22 8.90 0.68
N ILE A 58 14.40 9.06 -0.37
CA ILE A 58 13.09 8.39 -0.48
C ILE A 58 13.27 6.86 -0.46
N THR A 59 14.24 6.34 -1.20
CA THR A 59 14.56 4.90 -1.20
C THR A 59 14.92 4.39 0.19
N GLY A 60 15.64 5.18 1.01
CA GLY A 60 15.99 4.80 2.38
C GLY A 60 14.78 4.64 3.31
N GLN A 61 13.69 5.37 3.04
CA GLN A 61 12.46 5.39 3.84
C GLN A 61 11.33 4.51 3.27
N ALA A 62 11.50 3.98 2.06
CA ALA A 62 10.54 3.14 1.33
C ALA A 62 10.40 1.74 1.95
N LYS A 63 9.91 1.66 3.19
CA LYS A 63 9.75 0.42 3.96
C LYS A 63 8.32 0.27 4.46
N ALA A 64 7.64 -0.77 4.01
CA ALA A 64 6.36 -1.17 4.55
C ALA A 64 6.54 -1.61 6.01
N THR A 65 5.88 -0.90 6.92
CA THR A 65 5.80 -1.24 8.34
C THR A 65 4.40 -1.73 8.68
N ASP A 66 4.28 -2.53 9.74
CA ASP A 66 3.01 -3.12 10.17
C ASP A 66 1.97 -2.08 10.63
N THR A 67 2.41 -0.83 10.83
CA THR A 67 1.56 0.32 11.17
C THR A 67 0.91 0.99 9.96
N VAL A 68 1.25 0.59 8.73
CA VAL A 68 0.55 1.08 7.53
C VAL A 68 -0.81 0.38 7.44
N SER A 69 -1.73 0.81 8.28
CA SER A 69 -3.15 0.52 8.10
C SER A 69 -3.61 1.32 6.89
N MET A 70 -4.10 0.63 5.86
CA MET A 70 -4.95 1.23 4.83
C MET A 70 -6.29 1.60 5.46
N THR A 71 -6.29 2.49 6.46
CA THR A 71 -7.52 3.09 6.96
C THR A 71 -7.97 4.03 5.86
N THR A 72 -8.85 3.55 4.98
CA THR A 72 -9.70 4.42 4.17
C THR A 72 -10.31 5.43 5.13
N SER A 73 -9.77 6.65 5.11
CA SER A 73 -10.41 7.78 5.74
C SER A 73 -11.64 8.05 4.89
N ALA A 74 -12.74 7.35 5.20
CA ALA A 74 -14.05 7.72 4.73
C ALA A 74 -14.29 9.13 5.26
N SER A 75 -14.06 10.12 4.40
CA SER A 75 -14.45 11.50 4.64
C SER A 75 -15.93 11.47 5.04
N GLY A 76 -16.20 11.72 6.32
CA GLY A 76 -17.56 11.79 6.84
C GLY A 76 -18.33 12.86 6.09
N SER A 77 -19.29 12.44 5.27
CA SER A 77 -20.36 13.33 4.84
C SER A 77 -21.24 13.58 6.05
N THR A 78 -21.06 14.73 6.71
CA THR A 78 -22.02 15.26 7.68
C THR A 78 -23.38 15.38 6.98
N THR A 79 -24.29 14.46 7.27
CA THR A 79 -25.70 14.65 6.93
C THR A 79 -26.32 15.51 8.02
N GLU A 80 -26.41 16.81 7.75
CA GLU A 80 -27.26 17.73 8.50
C GLU A 80 -28.73 17.29 8.32
N PRO A 81 -29.55 17.19 9.39
CA PRO A 81 -30.95 16.82 9.26
C PRO A 81 -31.75 17.94 8.57
N PRO A 82 -32.79 17.60 7.79
CA PRO A 82 -33.56 18.58 7.02
C PRO A 82 -34.32 19.54 7.95
N PRO A 83 -34.50 20.83 7.55
CA PRO A 83 -35.25 21.79 8.33
C PRO A 83 -36.72 21.38 8.43
N SER A 84 -37.25 21.40 9.64
CA SER A 84 -38.67 21.18 9.90
C SER A 84 -39.51 22.27 9.23
N ALA A 85 -40.42 21.85 8.34
CA ALA A 85 -41.48 22.68 7.79
C ALA A 85 -42.68 22.72 8.74
#